data_AF-A0A6A5YYH7-F1
#
_entry.id   AF-A0A6A5YYH7-F1
#
_cell.length_a   1.000
_cell.length_b   1.000
_cell.length_c   1.000
_cell.angle_alpha   90.00
_cell.angle_beta   90.00
_cell.angle_gamma   90.00
#
_symmetry.space_group_name_H-M   'P 1'
#
loop_
_entity.id
_entity.type
_entity.pdbx_description
1 polymer ?
#
loop_
_entity_poly.entity_id
_entity_poly.type
_entity_poly.pdbx_seq_one_letter_code
_entity_poly.pdbx_strand_id
1 'polypeptide(L)'
;MKFTTFSILAASATSLCSALPAELTDFLLVTYNSTATPPGNSTQDIVSATSLFDPYYQEPYLLRLIGPGYGSLPRFNLSSGTLSSWASGPHGQGYYLYNSSSVTAGTEFQLLPHEQPAGNIALDDAGLLTVGGAKEGWTLCDGKLSETVLFWKGADASCKSTFVHAVQDPPY
;
A
#
# COMPACT_ATOMS: atom_id res chain seq x y z
N MET A 1 23.68 -48.08 -51.65
CA MET A 1 22.96 -48.04 -50.36
C MET A 1 23.09 -46.63 -49.82
N LYS A 2 21.97 -45.89 -49.67
CA LYS A 2 21.95 -44.50 -49.18
C LYS A 2 21.62 -44.53 -47.68
N PHE A 3 22.49 -43.96 -46.85
CA PHE A 3 22.23 -43.79 -45.41
C PHE A 3 21.82 -42.34 -45.17
N THR A 4 20.62 -42.16 -44.62
CA THR A 4 20.04 -40.87 -44.24
C THR A 4 20.21 -40.70 -42.74
N THR A 5 20.97 -39.70 -42.31
CA THR A 5 21.20 -39.39 -40.90
C THR A 5 20.17 -38.36 -40.44
N PHE A 6 19.32 -38.71 -39.47
CA PHE A 6 18.39 -37.80 -38.79
C PHE A 6 19.09 -37.19 -37.57
N SER A 7 19.31 -35.87 -37.57
CA SER A 7 19.75 -35.12 -36.40
C SER A 7 18.53 -34.60 -35.64
N ILE A 8 18.37 -35.02 -34.38
CA ILE A 8 17.31 -34.58 -33.48
C ILE A 8 17.83 -33.37 -32.69
N LEU A 9 17.20 -32.20 -32.88
CA LEU A 9 17.42 -31.01 -32.05
C LEU A 9 16.61 -31.15 -30.76
N ALA A 10 17.26 -31.25 -29.61
CA ALA A 10 16.63 -31.16 -28.30
C ALA A 10 16.49 -29.68 -27.92
N ALA A 11 15.26 -29.16 -27.86
CA ALA A 11 14.98 -27.82 -27.37
C ALA A 11 14.73 -27.89 -25.85
N SER A 12 15.65 -27.34 -25.08
CA SER A 12 15.55 -27.22 -23.62
C SER A 12 14.50 -26.17 -23.26
N ALA A 13 13.34 -26.61 -22.77
CA ALA A 13 12.33 -25.72 -22.20
C ALA A 13 12.81 -25.25 -20.81
N THR A 14 13.29 -24.01 -20.71
CA THR A 14 13.51 -23.35 -19.42
C THR A 14 12.15 -22.95 -18.85
N SER A 15 11.66 -23.70 -17.87
CA SER A 15 10.46 -23.35 -17.11
C SER A 15 10.78 -22.12 -16.25
N LEU A 16 10.30 -20.95 -16.69
CA LEU A 16 10.25 -19.75 -15.85
C LEU A 16 9.16 -19.98 -14.80
N CYS A 17 9.53 -20.53 -13.65
CA CYS A 17 8.70 -20.37 -12.46
C CYS A 17 8.74 -18.89 -12.09
N SER A 18 7.73 -18.11 -12.51
CA SER A 18 7.40 -16.88 -11.80
C SER A 18 7.04 -17.29 -10.38
N ALA A 19 7.98 -17.12 -9.45
CA ALA A 19 7.65 -17.11 -8.04
C ALA A 19 6.58 -16.02 -7.86
N LEU A 20 5.38 -16.42 -7.43
CA LEU A 20 4.40 -15.43 -6.99
C LEU A 20 5.06 -14.56 -5.92
N PRO A 21 4.81 -13.24 -5.90
CA PRO A 21 5.29 -12.36 -4.84
C PRO A 21 4.95 -12.98 -3.49
N ALA A 22 5.93 -13.03 -2.58
CA ALA A 22 5.66 -13.43 -1.21
C ALA A 22 4.55 -12.52 -0.66
N GLU A 23 3.44 -13.13 -0.27
CA GLU A 23 2.33 -12.49 0.42
C GLU A 23 2.87 -11.86 1.72
N LEU A 24 2.91 -10.53 1.80
CA LEU A 24 3.36 -9.85 3.01
C LEU A 24 2.14 -9.54 3.87
N THR A 25 2.15 -10.05 5.09
CA THR A 25 1.03 -9.92 6.02
C THR A 25 1.45 -9.19 7.28
N ASP A 26 0.47 -8.58 7.94
CA ASP A 26 0.58 -8.01 9.29
C ASP A 26 1.63 -6.91 9.46
N PHE A 27 1.55 -5.86 8.64
CA PHE A 27 2.39 -4.66 8.77
C PHE A 27 1.57 -3.39 8.98
N LEU A 28 2.21 -2.36 9.51
CA LEU A 28 1.68 -1.01 9.60
C LEU A 28 2.16 -0.18 8.42
N LEU A 29 1.37 0.81 8.02
CA LEU A 29 1.80 1.84 7.12
C LEU A 29 2.13 3.12 7.89
N VAL A 30 3.36 3.59 7.72
CA VAL A 30 3.84 4.86 8.27
C VAL A 30 4.33 5.75 7.14
N THR A 31 4.18 7.06 7.29
CA THR A 31 4.70 8.02 6.33
C THR A 31 5.97 8.66 6.85
N TYR A 32 6.98 8.78 6.00
CA TYR A 32 8.25 9.41 6.32
C TYR A 32 8.78 10.18 5.11
N ASN A 33 9.43 11.33 5.33
CA ASN A 33 9.92 12.19 4.25
C ASN A 33 11.23 11.71 3.59
N SER A 34 11.70 10.51 3.92
CA SER A 34 12.91 9.90 3.37
C SER A 34 12.65 8.45 2.98
N THR A 35 13.45 7.95 2.04
CA THR A 35 13.50 6.55 1.63
C THR A 35 14.29 5.68 2.59
N ALA A 36 15.06 6.28 3.50
CA ALA A 36 15.76 5.55 4.55
C ALA A 36 14.75 4.95 5.55
N THR A 37 15.14 3.85 6.21
CA THR A 37 14.33 3.23 7.25
C THR A 37 13.88 4.27 8.28
N PRO A 38 12.57 4.35 8.58
CA PRO A 38 12.07 5.30 9.57
C PRO A 38 12.69 5.02 10.94
N PRO A 39 13.04 6.05 11.73
CA PRO A 39 13.48 5.85 13.10
C PRO A 39 12.36 5.21 13.93
N GLY A 40 12.60 4.02 14.50
CA GLY A 40 11.68 3.41 15.45
C GLY A 40 11.70 4.18 16.78
N ASN A 41 10.53 4.56 17.28
CA ASN A 41 10.34 5.37 18.50
C ASN A 41 10.71 6.86 18.34
N SER A 42 10.34 7.46 17.21
CA SER A 42 10.51 8.90 17.01
C SER A 42 9.25 9.64 17.47
N THR A 43 9.37 10.47 18.50
CA THR A 43 8.35 11.48 18.83
C THR A 43 8.40 12.70 17.90
N GLN A 44 9.22 12.64 16.83
CA GLN A 44 9.37 13.75 15.90
C GLN A 44 8.25 13.74 14.85
N ASP A 45 7.72 14.91 14.54
CA ASP A 45 6.63 15.19 13.58
C ASP A 45 6.92 14.76 12.12
N ILE A 46 8.01 14.04 11.88
CA ILE A 46 8.45 13.59 10.56
C ILE A 46 7.98 12.18 10.23
N VAL A 47 7.67 11.36 11.25
CA VAL A 47 7.10 10.01 11.06
C VAL A 47 5.70 9.98 11.65
N SER A 48 4.73 9.58 10.83
CA SER A 48 3.34 9.49 11.24
C SER A 48 2.77 8.13 10.88
N ALA A 49 2.04 7.51 11.80
CA ALA A 49 1.27 6.33 11.48
C ALA A 49 0.03 6.72 10.66
N THR A 50 -0.53 5.73 9.95
CA THR A 50 -1.78 5.93 9.21
C THR A 50 -2.94 5.23 9.91
N SER A 51 -4.15 5.75 9.73
CA SER A 51 -5.39 5.11 10.16
C SER A 51 -6.43 5.17 9.06
N LEU A 52 -7.33 4.19 9.06
CA LEU A 52 -8.56 4.24 8.28
C LEU A 52 -9.41 5.43 8.74
N PHE A 53 -10.04 6.09 7.77
CA PHE A 53 -10.79 7.32 7.99
C PHE A 53 -12.02 7.41 7.07
N ASP A 54 -13.18 7.62 7.68
CA ASP A 54 -14.48 7.78 7.03
C ASP A 54 -15.14 9.11 7.46
N PRO A 55 -14.82 10.24 6.79
CA PRO A 55 -15.24 11.57 7.25
C PRO A 55 -16.75 11.74 7.43
N TYR A 56 -17.56 10.93 6.75
CA TYR A 56 -19.02 11.04 6.75
C TYR A 56 -19.72 9.71 7.07
N TYR A 57 -19.05 8.80 7.78
CA TYR A 57 -19.59 7.46 8.09
C TYR A 57 -20.08 6.73 6.84
N GLN A 58 -19.26 6.76 5.81
CA GLN A 58 -19.54 6.16 4.52
C GLN A 58 -18.27 5.57 3.94
N GLU A 59 -18.45 4.63 3.04
CA GLU A 59 -17.37 4.04 2.26
C GLU A 59 -17.14 4.85 0.98
N PRO A 60 -15.92 4.81 0.39
CA PRO A 60 -14.73 4.08 0.83
C PRO A 60 -14.03 4.69 2.05
N TYR A 61 -13.18 3.89 2.71
CA TYR A 61 -12.27 4.39 3.74
C TYR A 61 -11.02 5.00 3.10
N LEU A 62 -10.60 6.15 3.62
CA LEU A 62 -9.36 6.84 3.29
C LEU A 62 -8.25 6.43 4.26
N LEU A 63 -6.99 6.70 3.90
CA LEU A 63 -5.88 6.70 4.86
C LEU A 63 -5.54 8.12 5.30
N ARG A 64 -5.68 8.40 6.58
CA ARG A 64 -5.24 9.66 7.20
C ARG A 64 -3.99 9.45 8.04
N LEU A 65 -3.26 10.53 8.29
CA LEU A 65 -2.20 10.56 9.30
C LEU A 65 -2.79 10.60 10.71
N ILE A 66 -2.14 9.90 11.63
CA ILE A 66 -2.44 9.99 13.06
C ILE A 66 -1.16 10.20 13.88
N GLY A 67 -1.29 11.00 14.94
CA GLY A 67 -0.21 11.24 15.89
C GLY A 67 -0.13 10.18 17.00
N PRO A 68 0.86 10.31 17.90
CA PRO A 68 1.01 9.44 19.06
C PRO A 68 -0.26 9.37 19.93
N GLY A 69 -0.53 8.20 20.51
CA GLY A 69 -1.65 8.00 21.43
C GLY A 69 -3.02 7.77 20.79
N TYR A 70 -3.11 7.79 19.44
CA TYR A 70 -4.31 7.33 18.75
C TYR A 70 -4.41 5.79 18.82
N GLY A 71 -5.56 5.28 19.27
CA GLY A 71 -5.75 3.85 19.56
C GLY A 71 -6.04 2.95 18.36
N SER A 72 -5.94 3.43 17.13
CA SER A 72 -6.27 2.67 15.92
C SER A 72 -5.11 2.65 14.95
N LEU A 73 -4.37 1.55 14.97
CA LEU A 73 -3.27 1.26 14.05
C LEU A 73 -3.67 0.07 13.17
N PRO A 74 -4.28 0.31 12.00
CA PRO A 74 -4.69 -0.77 11.11
C PRO A 74 -3.50 -1.61 10.67
N ARG A 75 -3.68 -2.93 10.71
CA ARG A 75 -2.74 -3.91 10.17
C ARG A 75 -3.13 -4.21 8.73
N PHE A 76 -2.14 -4.11 7.85
CA PHE A 76 -2.30 -4.33 6.42
C PHE A 76 -1.69 -5.65 5.97
N ASN A 77 -2.27 -6.21 4.93
CA ASN A 77 -1.73 -7.32 4.15
C ASN A 77 -1.66 -6.90 2.69
N LEU A 78 -0.65 -7.37 1.96
CA LEU A 78 -0.46 -7.09 0.55
C LEU A 78 -0.43 -8.40 -0.24
N SER A 79 -1.44 -8.57 -1.08
CA SER A 79 -1.61 -9.71 -1.97
C SER A 79 -1.92 -9.23 -3.38
N SER A 80 -1.27 -9.81 -4.39
CA SER A 80 -1.70 -9.65 -5.80
C SER A 80 -1.93 -8.19 -6.24
N GLY A 81 -1.11 -7.26 -5.76
CA GLY A 81 -1.26 -5.83 -6.10
C GLY A 81 -2.22 -5.05 -5.20
N THR A 82 -2.84 -5.70 -4.23
CA THR A 82 -3.95 -5.19 -3.42
C THR A 82 -3.57 -5.15 -1.95
N LEU A 83 -3.57 -3.94 -1.40
CA LEU A 83 -3.45 -3.71 0.03
C LEU A 83 -4.81 -3.95 0.70
N SER A 84 -4.83 -4.66 1.81
CA SER A 84 -6.05 -4.99 2.52
C SER A 84 -5.91 -4.79 4.03
N SER A 85 -6.98 -4.38 4.69
CA SER A 85 -7.06 -4.24 6.15
C SER A 85 -8.43 -4.63 6.63
N TRP A 86 -8.48 -5.31 7.78
CA TRP A 86 -9.75 -5.55 8.46
C TRP A 86 -10.16 -4.33 9.26
N ALA A 87 -11.45 -3.98 9.21
CA ALA A 87 -12.00 -2.86 9.96
C ALA A 87 -13.49 -3.02 10.23
N SER A 88 -13.99 -2.32 11.25
CA SER A 88 -15.43 -2.18 11.43
C SER A 88 -16.00 -1.30 10.33
N GLY A 89 -17.21 -1.62 9.85
CA GLY A 89 -17.91 -0.76 8.89
C GLY A 89 -18.42 0.53 9.53
N PRO A 90 -19.04 1.41 8.74
CA PRO A 90 -19.54 2.70 9.22
C PRO A 90 -20.43 2.56 10.46
N HIS A 91 -20.27 3.47 11.42
CA HIS A 91 -20.92 3.41 12.74
C HIS A 91 -20.61 2.14 13.55
N GLY A 92 -19.50 1.44 13.26
CA GLY A 92 -19.11 0.21 13.94
C GLY A 92 -19.92 -1.01 13.50
N GLN A 93 -20.62 -0.94 12.36
CA GLN A 93 -21.45 -2.03 11.88
C GLN A 93 -20.61 -3.10 11.20
N GLY A 94 -20.68 -4.32 11.70
CA GLY A 94 -19.96 -5.46 11.13
C GLY A 94 -18.44 -5.30 11.18
N TYR A 95 -17.75 -6.28 10.62
CA TYR A 95 -16.29 -6.29 10.49
C TYR A 95 -15.95 -6.89 9.14
N TYR A 96 -15.32 -6.10 8.28
CA TYR A 96 -15.14 -6.42 6.87
C TYR A 96 -13.68 -6.27 6.46
N LEU A 97 -13.31 -7.01 5.41
CA LEU A 97 -12.03 -6.84 4.75
C LEU A 97 -12.18 -5.69 3.74
N TYR A 98 -11.41 -4.63 3.97
CA TYR A 98 -11.32 -3.50 3.07
C TYR A 98 -10.10 -3.65 2.18
N ASN A 99 -10.28 -3.52 0.86
CA ASN A 99 -9.27 -3.76 -0.16
C ASN A 99 -9.02 -2.51 -1.00
N SER A 100 -7.77 -2.27 -1.40
CA SER A 100 -7.42 -1.17 -2.29
C SER A 100 -7.79 -1.53 -3.73
N SER A 101 -8.28 -0.56 -4.49
CA SER A 101 -8.36 -0.68 -5.94
C SER A 101 -7.03 -0.29 -6.60
N SER A 102 -6.97 -0.35 -7.93
CA SER A 102 -5.85 0.23 -8.68
C SER A 102 -5.75 1.73 -8.42
N VAL A 103 -4.60 2.16 -7.91
CA VAL A 103 -4.33 3.55 -7.56
C VAL A 103 -4.04 4.37 -8.82
N THR A 104 -4.72 5.50 -8.98
CA THR A 104 -4.58 6.42 -10.11
C THR A 104 -4.04 7.77 -9.65
N ALA A 105 -3.42 8.51 -10.58
CA ALA A 105 -2.83 9.81 -10.24
C ALA A 105 -3.92 10.85 -9.94
N GLY A 106 -3.69 11.68 -8.93
CA GLY A 106 -4.58 12.77 -8.53
C GLY A 106 -5.74 12.35 -7.63
N THR A 107 -5.76 11.11 -7.10
CA THR A 107 -6.85 10.62 -6.25
C THR A 107 -6.39 10.33 -4.82
N GLU A 108 -7.32 10.42 -3.86
CA GLU A 108 -7.11 9.85 -2.53
C GLU A 108 -6.81 8.35 -2.65
N PHE A 109 -5.97 7.85 -1.75
CA PHE A 109 -5.86 6.42 -1.51
C PHE A 109 -7.11 5.91 -0.78
N GLN A 110 -7.73 4.86 -1.33
CA GLN A 110 -9.03 4.36 -0.88
C GLN A 110 -9.02 2.85 -0.66
N LEU A 111 -9.82 2.40 0.31
CA LEU A 111 -10.08 1.01 0.62
C LEU A 111 -11.60 0.75 0.63
N LEU A 112 -12.02 -0.32 -0.03
CA LEU A 112 -13.43 -0.67 -0.32
C LEU A 112 -13.78 -2.03 0.31
N PRO A 113 -14.99 -2.24 0.87
CA PRO A 113 -15.36 -3.45 1.62
C PRO A 113 -15.71 -4.66 0.74
N HIS A 114 -15.10 -4.78 -0.44
CA HIS A 114 -15.40 -5.85 -1.38
C HIS A 114 -14.13 -6.24 -2.15
N GLU A 115 -14.16 -7.43 -2.74
CA GLU A 115 -13.06 -7.91 -3.57
C GLU A 115 -12.77 -6.92 -4.70
N GLN A 116 -11.50 -6.61 -4.90
CA GLN A 116 -11.02 -5.76 -5.98
C GLN A 116 -10.31 -6.64 -7.02
N PRO A 117 -10.34 -6.26 -8.30
CA PRO A 117 -9.39 -6.77 -9.28
C PRO A 117 -7.94 -6.57 -8.78
N ALA A 118 -6.99 -7.30 -9.38
CA ALA A 118 -5.58 -7.12 -9.09
C ALA A 118 -5.20 -5.63 -9.16
N GLY A 119 -4.68 -5.10 -8.05
CA GLY A 119 -4.25 -3.73 -7.96
C GLY A 119 -2.85 -3.50 -8.54
N ASN A 120 -2.31 -2.33 -8.29
CA ASN A 120 -0.99 -1.92 -8.77
C ASN A 120 -0.05 -1.53 -7.62
N ILE A 121 -0.33 -1.99 -6.40
CA ILE A 121 0.48 -1.73 -5.21
C ILE A 121 1.51 -2.82 -5.02
N ALA A 122 2.75 -2.45 -4.75
CA ALA A 122 3.80 -3.39 -4.34
C ALA A 122 4.65 -2.78 -3.23
N LEU A 123 5.50 -3.58 -2.60
CA LEU A 123 6.60 -3.09 -1.77
C LEU A 123 7.91 -3.27 -2.52
N ASP A 124 8.80 -2.28 -2.47
CA ASP A 124 10.17 -2.45 -2.93
C ASP A 124 11.02 -3.21 -1.90
N ASP A 125 12.28 -3.50 -2.25
CA ASP A 125 13.21 -4.24 -1.37
C ASP A 125 13.50 -3.53 -0.03
N ALA A 126 13.20 -2.23 0.07
CA ALA A 126 13.37 -1.43 1.29
C ALA A 126 12.06 -1.34 2.12
N GLY A 127 10.98 -1.98 1.68
CA GLY A 127 9.68 -1.91 2.33
C GLY A 127 8.90 -0.62 2.02
N LEU A 128 9.24 0.08 0.93
CA LEU A 128 8.49 1.26 0.48
C LEU A 128 7.29 0.84 -0.37
N LEU A 129 6.13 1.40 -0.05
CA LEU A 129 4.92 1.22 -0.85
C LEU A 129 5.12 1.90 -2.21
N THR A 130 4.83 1.15 -3.27
CA THR A 130 4.96 1.59 -4.66
C THR A 130 3.64 1.46 -5.38
N VAL A 131 3.45 2.29 -6.41
CA VAL A 131 2.32 2.21 -7.34
C VAL A 131 2.88 2.01 -8.75
N GLY A 132 2.59 0.86 -9.35
CA GLY A 132 3.15 0.47 -10.64
C GLY A 132 4.70 0.43 -10.63
N GLY A 133 5.30 0.09 -9.47
CA GLY A 133 6.74 0.05 -9.27
C GLY A 133 7.40 1.40 -8.95
N ALA A 134 6.65 2.51 -8.94
CA ALA A 134 7.17 3.82 -8.53
C ALA A 134 6.93 4.06 -7.03
N LYS A 135 7.97 4.43 -6.28
CA LYS A 135 7.87 4.86 -4.88
C LYS A 135 7.66 6.37 -4.75
N GLU A 136 8.16 7.14 -5.71
CA GLU A 136 7.93 8.58 -5.78
C GLU A 136 6.54 8.88 -6.35
N GLY A 137 5.78 9.70 -5.62
CA GLY A 137 4.44 10.11 -6.01
C GLY A 137 3.48 10.18 -4.84
N TRP A 138 3.76 9.51 -3.72
CA TRP A 138 2.95 9.67 -2.52
C TRP A 138 2.98 11.10 -2.01
N THR A 139 1.80 11.62 -1.70
CA THR A 139 1.60 12.97 -1.20
C THR A 139 0.61 12.98 -0.05
N LEU A 140 0.85 13.87 0.91
CA LEU A 140 -0.02 14.17 2.03
C LEU A 140 -0.74 15.48 1.72
N CYS A 141 -2.05 15.41 1.51
CA CYS A 141 -2.86 16.56 1.12
C CYS A 141 -3.95 16.82 2.16
N ASP A 142 -4.45 18.05 2.18
CA ASP A 142 -5.62 18.39 3.01
C ASP A 142 -6.86 17.64 2.50
N GLY A 143 -7.43 16.83 3.37
CA GLY A 143 -8.63 16.05 3.13
C GLY A 143 -9.87 16.69 3.77
N LYS A 144 -10.94 15.89 3.87
CA LYS A 144 -12.17 16.31 4.52
C LYS A 144 -11.94 16.50 6.03
N LEU A 145 -12.73 17.39 6.62
CA LEU A 145 -12.69 17.71 8.06
C LEU A 145 -11.30 18.17 8.56
N SER A 146 -10.51 18.79 7.67
CA SER A 146 -9.14 19.27 7.98
C SER A 146 -8.17 18.17 8.38
N GLU A 147 -8.46 16.92 8.02
CA GLU A 147 -7.56 15.77 8.22
C GLU A 147 -6.59 15.68 7.05
N THR A 148 -5.32 15.35 7.32
CA THR A 148 -4.34 15.09 6.26
C THR A 148 -4.47 13.65 5.79
N VAL A 149 -4.72 13.46 4.49
CA VAL A 149 -4.94 12.14 3.90
C VAL A 149 -3.91 11.82 2.81
N LEU A 150 -3.72 10.54 2.56
CA LEU A 150 -2.77 10.02 1.59
C LEU A 150 -3.36 10.09 0.17
N PHE A 151 -2.59 10.66 -0.74
CA PHE A 151 -2.89 10.76 -2.17
C PHE A 151 -1.76 10.15 -2.99
N TRP A 152 -2.11 9.69 -4.20
CA TRP A 152 -1.12 9.39 -5.22
C TRP A 152 -1.02 10.53 -6.23
N LYS A 153 0.17 11.11 -6.34
CA LYS A 153 0.50 12.24 -7.22
C LYS A 153 -0.50 13.40 -7.08
N GLY A 154 -0.84 13.75 -5.84
CA GLY A 154 -1.61 14.95 -5.54
C GLY A 154 -0.83 16.19 -5.99
N ALA A 155 -1.54 17.13 -6.62
CA ALA A 155 -0.94 18.33 -7.22
C ALA A 155 -1.44 19.64 -6.59
N ASP A 156 -2.34 19.55 -5.61
CA ASP A 156 -2.90 20.72 -4.95
C ASP A 156 -1.85 21.40 -4.07
N ALA A 157 -2.04 22.70 -3.80
CA ALA A 157 -1.08 23.51 -3.05
C ALA A 157 -0.86 23.02 -1.60
N SER A 158 -1.79 22.24 -1.04
CA SER A 158 -1.66 21.61 0.28
C SER A 158 -0.83 20.33 0.27
N CYS A 159 -0.60 19.74 -0.90
CA CYS A 159 0.05 18.45 -1.04
C CYS A 159 1.56 18.55 -0.77
N LYS A 160 2.04 17.73 0.17
CA LYS A 160 3.47 17.57 0.48
C LYS A 160 3.93 16.16 0.11
N SER A 161 5.03 16.03 -0.62
CA SER A 161 5.59 14.73 -0.95
C SER A 161 6.00 13.96 0.31
N THR A 162 5.80 12.65 0.27
CA THR A 162 6.18 11.74 1.34
C THR A 162 6.59 10.37 0.76
N PHE A 163 7.08 9.48 1.60
CA PHE A 163 7.20 8.07 1.32
C PHE A 163 6.34 7.29 2.30
N VAL A 164 5.81 6.15 1.86
CA VAL A 164 5.01 5.26 2.71
C VAL A 164 5.83 3.99 2.93
N HIS A 165 6.08 3.67 4.19
CA HIS A 165 6.86 2.52 4.62
C HIS A 165 5.94 1.48 5.25
N ALA A 166 6.17 0.21 4.90
CA ALA A 166 5.66 -0.92 5.65
C ALA A 166 6.60 -1.21 6.83
N VAL A 167 6.07 -1.16 8.05
CA VAL A 167 6.84 -1.40 9.28
C VAL A 167 6.11 -2.39 10.19
N GLN A 168 6.86 -3.08 11.05
CA GLN A 168 6.28 -4.07 11.97
C GLN A 168 5.74 -3.43 13.26
N ASP A 169 6.41 -2.37 13.71
CA ASP A 169 6.12 -1.70 14.97
C ASP A 169 5.65 -0.26 14.74
N PRO A 170 4.80 0.29 15.63
CA PRO A 170 4.39 1.68 15.56
C PRO A 170 5.59 2.64 15.63
N PRO A 171 5.49 3.85 15.05
CA PRO A 171 6.61 4.78 15.02
C PRO A 171 6.89 5.50 16.36
N TYR A 172 6.06 5.28 17.39
CA TYR A 172 6.13 5.92 18.72
C TYR A 172 5.83 4.95 19.86
#